data_AF-A0A537V9D7-F1
#
_entry.id   AF-A0A537V9D7-F1
#
_cell.length_a   1.000
_cell.length_b   1.000
_cell.length_c   1.000
_cell.angle_alpha   90.00
_cell.angle_beta   90.00
_cell.angle_gamma   90.00
#
_symmetry.space_group_name_H-M   'P 1'
#
loop_
_entity.id
_entity.type
_entity.pdbx_description
1 polymer ?
#
loop_
_entity_poly.entity_id
_entity_poly.type
_entity_poly.pdbx_seq_one_letter_code
_entity_poly.pdbx_strand_id
1 'polypeptide(L)'
;MRRAEDAIPVLRRSDLGPIGELLLDLHQWMAVFDARSVIELDYGELCDFMTWDELDDDHSAADLREALDALERHEYGQSADVYQGVLTRWAEVRSREIMN
;
A
#
# COMPACT_ATOMS: atom_id res chain seq x y z
N MET A 1 8.33 5.41 -12.06
CA MET A 1 7.21 4.60 -11.53
C MET A 1 6.15 5.55 -10.98
N ARG A 2 5.17 5.94 -11.82
CA ARG A 2 4.26 7.08 -11.58
C ARG A 2 3.62 7.09 -10.19
N ARG A 3 3.13 5.93 -9.74
CA ARG A 3 2.41 5.82 -8.46
C ARG A 3 3.23 6.24 -7.23
N ALA A 4 4.52 5.93 -7.20
CA ALA A 4 5.40 6.30 -6.10
C ALA A 4 5.80 7.78 -6.21
N GLU A 5 6.08 8.25 -7.42
CA GLU A 5 6.39 9.66 -7.72
C GLU A 5 5.27 10.60 -7.28
N ASP A 6 4.01 10.20 -7.46
CA ASP A 6 2.83 10.98 -7.04
C ASP A 6 2.67 10.97 -5.50
N ALA A 7 2.95 9.85 -4.84
CA ALA A 7 2.68 9.67 -3.41
C ALA A 7 3.75 10.30 -2.49
N ILE A 8 5.03 10.26 -2.88
CA ILE A 8 6.15 10.74 -2.05
C ILE A 8 5.97 12.22 -1.63
N PRO A 9 5.63 13.17 -2.54
CA PRO A 9 5.42 14.58 -2.17
C PRO A 9 4.22 14.80 -1.24
N VAL A 10 3.17 13.98 -1.36
CA VAL A 10 2.01 14.05 -0.47
C VAL A 10 2.41 13.64 0.94
N LEU A 11 3.07 12.48 1.08
CA LEU A 11 3.52 11.96 2.37
C LEU A 11 4.53 12.89 3.06
N ARG A 12 5.52 13.41 2.33
CA ARG A 12 6.53 14.35 2.86
C ARG A 12 5.96 15.66 3.41
N ARG A 13 4.81 16.10 2.88
CA ARG A 13 4.13 17.34 3.34
C ARG A 13 3.17 17.08 4.50
N SER A 14 2.99 15.82 4.89
CA SER A 14 2.14 15.40 6.01
C SER A 14 2.99 14.90 7.19
N ASP A 15 2.32 14.55 8.28
CA ASP A 15 2.96 13.89 9.43
C ASP A 15 3.49 12.48 9.09
N LEU A 16 3.18 11.94 7.90
CA LEU A 16 3.68 10.68 7.37
C LEU A 16 5.01 10.83 6.62
N GLY A 17 5.72 11.95 6.78
CA GLY A 17 7.01 12.21 6.13
C GLY A 17 8.03 11.05 6.19
N PRO A 18 8.21 10.35 7.33
CA PRO A 18 9.08 9.18 7.41
C PRO A 18 8.71 8.04 6.45
N ILE A 19 7.41 7.83 6.19
CA ILE A 19 6.94 6.83 5.21
C ILE A 19 7.30 7.29 3.78
N GLY A 20 7.22 8.60 3.52
CA GLY A 20 7.64 9.18 2.25
C GLY A 20 9.12 8.92 1.93
N GLU A 21 10.00 8.97 2.93
CA GLU A 21 11.42 8.62 2.76
C GLU A 21 11.61 7.13 2.46
N LEU A 22 10.92 6.24 3.18
CA LEU A 22 10.97 4.80 2.90
C LEU A 22 10.50 4.47 1.47
N LEU A 23 9.45 5.15 1.00
CA LEU A 23 8.93 4.97 -0.34
C LEU A 23 9.91 5.51 -1.41
N LEU A 24 10.64 6.59 -1.10
CA LEU A 24 11.71 7.09 -1.96
C LEU A 24 12.86 6.09 -2.08
N ASP A 25 13.30 5.51 -0.96
CA ASP A 25 14.38 4.51 -0.95
C ASP A 25 13.98 3.29 -1.79
N LEU A 26 12.74 2.80 -1.63
CA LEU A 26 12.20 1.73 -2.47
C LEU A 26 12.17 2.12 -3.95
N HIS A 27 11.69 3.33 -4.26
CA HIS A 27 11.63 3.82 -5.64
C HIS A 27 13.02 3.89 -6.29
N GLN A 28 14.03 4.35 -5.55
CA GLN A 28 15.41 4.40 -6.03
C GLN A 28 16.00 3.00 -6.21
N TRP A 29 15.76 2.09 -5.27
CA TRP A 29 16.18 0.69 -5.40
C TRP A 29 15.57 0.04 -6.65
N MET A 30 14.28 0.27 -6.91
CA MET A 30 13.60 -0.22 -8.11
C MET A 30 14.18 0.37 -9.41
N ALA A 31 14.67 1.61 -9.38
CA ALA A 31 15.25 2.26 -10.54
C ALA A 31 16.60 1.65 -11.00
N VAL A 32 17.21 0.78 -10.18
CA VAL A 32 18.46 0.07 -10.53
C VAL A 32 18.21 -1.04 -11.56
N PHE A 33 16.99 -1.58 -11.65
CA PHE A 33 16.64 -2.63 -12.60
C PHE A 33 16.39 -2.08 -14.01
N ASP A 34 16.69 -2.87 -15.04
CA ASP A 34 16.31 -2.52 -16.42
C ASP A 34 14.78 -2.39 -16.51
N ALA A 35 14.28 -1.39 -17.25
CA ALA A 35 12.85 -1.10 -17.36
C ALA A 35 12.02 -2.25 -17.97
N ARG A 36 12.66 -3.23 -18.62
CA ARG A 36 12.04 -4.45 -19.15
C ARG A 36 12.13 -5.65 -18.19
N SER A 37 12.81 -5.49 -17.06
CA SER A 37 12.87 -6.52 -16.02
C SER A 37 11.50 -6.71 -15.39
N VAL A 38 11.22 -7.94 -14.97
CA VAL A 38 10.06 -8.26 -14.14
C VAL A 38 10.54 -8.33 -12.70
N ILE A 39 9.80 -7.68 -11.80
CA ILE A 39 9.97 -7.84 -10.36
C ILE A 39 8.81 -8.70 -9.89
N GLU A 40 9.16 -9.87 -9.37
CA GLU A 40 8.21 -10.77 -8.71
C GLU A 40 8.20 -10.43 -7.21
N LEU A 41 7.04 -10.07 -6.70
CA LEU A 41 6.80 -9.97 -5.26
C LEU A 41 6.28 -11.32 -4.81
N ASP A 42 7.15 -12.12 -4.21
CA ASP A 42 6.79 -13.39 -3.61
C ASP A 42 6.13 -13.11 -2.26
N TYR A 43 4.81 -13.20 -2.22
CA TYR A 43 4.03 -13.07 -0.99
C TYR A 43 4.00 -14.37 -0.18
N GLY A 44 4.71 -15.42 -0.62
CA GLY A 44 4.78 -16.70 0.06
C GLY A 44 3.40 -17.32 0.30
N GLU A 45 3.18 -17.80 1.53
CA GLU A 45 1.93 -18.43 1.98
C GLU A 45 0.83 -17.41 2.31
N LEU A 46 1.04 -16.10 2.09
CA LEU A 46 0.06 -15.06 2.44
C LEU A 46 -1.31 -15.31 1.77
N CYS A 47 -1.29 -15.76 0.52
CA CYS A 47 -2.49 -16.08 -0.24
C CYS A 47 -3.24 -17.29 0.35
N ASP A 48 -2.57 -18.17 1.10
CA ASP A 48 -3.19 -19.35 1.71
C ASP A 48 -4.13 -18.98 2.88
N PHE A 49 -4.00 -17.76 3.40
CA PHE A 49 -4.87 -17.22 4.46
C PHE A 49 -6.11 -16.48 3.92
N MET A 50 -6.26 -16.40 2.60
CA MET A 50 -7.36 -15.72 1.92
C MET A 50 -8.15 -16.70 1.04
N THR A 51 -9.46 -16.54 1.04
CA THR A 51 -10.34 -17.23 0.08
C THR A 51 -10.20 -16.62 -1.31
N TRP A 52 -10.65 -17.35 -2.34
CA TRP A 52 -10.63 -16.83 -3.71
C TRP A 52 -11.45 -15.54 -3.84
N ASP A 53 -12.63 -15.48 -3.22
CA ASP A 53 -13.47 -14.27 -3.23
C ASP A 53 -12.77 -13.09 -2.53
N GLU A 54 -12.07 -13.31 -1.41
CA GLU A 54 -11.30 -12.25 -0.73
C GLU A 54 -10.11 -11.74 -1.55
N LEU A 55 -9.52 -12.59 -2.39
CA LEU A 55 -8.45 -12.18 -3.30
C LEU A 55 -9.00 -11.40 -4.50
N ASP A 56 -10.14 -11.83 -5.05
CA ASP A 56 -10.81 -11.15 -6.19
C ASP A 56 -11.33 -9.76 -5.77
N ASP A 57 -11.86 -9.66 -4.55
CA ASP A 57 -12.36 -8.42 -3.96
C ASP A 57 -11.26 -7.57 -3.28
N ASP A 58 -9.96 -7.93 -3.39
CA ASP A 58 -8.89 -7.09 -2.83
C ASP A 58 -8.69 -5.82 -3.68
N HIS A 59 -9.17 -4.71 -3.13
CA HIS A 59 -9.00 -3.37 -3.69
C HIS A 59 -8.03 -2.51 -2.88
N SER A 60 -7.20 -3.11 -2.02
CA SER A 60 -6.30 -2.38 -1.11
C SER A 60 -5.40 -1.36 -1.83
N ALA A 61 -4.91 -1.68 -3.04
CA ALA A 61 -4.10 -0.75 -3.82
C ALA A 61 -4.89 0.48 -4.32
N ALA A 62 -6.17 0.30 -4.65
CA ALA A 62 -7.06 1.38 -5.06
C ALA A 62 -7.47 2.23 -3.84
N ASP A 63 -7.81 1.58 -2.72
CA ASP A 63 -8.15 2.25 -1.46
C ASP A 63 -6.98 3.10 -0.94
N LEU A 64 -5.74 2.57 -0.97
CA LEU A 64 -4.55 3.35 -0.60
C LEU A 64 -4.33 4.55 -1.52
N ARG A 65 -4.67 4.45 -2.81
CA ARG A 65 -4.65 5.60 -3.71
C ARG A 65 -5.70 6.63 -3.31
N GLU A 66 -6.92 6.21 -3.02
CA GLU A 66 -7.98 7.12 -2.55
C GLU A 66 -7.57 7.83 -1.25
N ALA A 67 -6.98 7.10 -0.29
CA ALA A 67 -6.51 7.68 0.95
C ALA A 67 -5.42 8.75 0.73
N LEU A 68 -4.50 8.53 -0.22
CA LEU A 68 -3.47 9.51 -0.60
C LEU A 68 -4.08 10.73 -1.31
N ASP A 69 -5.05 10.53 -2.20
CA ASP A 69 -5.73 11.62 -2.90
C ASP A 69 -6.53 12.50 -1.92
N ALA A 70 -7.23 11.89 -0.96
CA ALA A 70 -7.90 12.60 0.13
C ALA A 70 -6.90 13.36 1.01
N LEU A 71 -5.74 12.75 1.31
CA LEU A 71 -4.67 13.39 2.07
C LEU A 71 -4.13 14.63 1.35
N GLU A 72 -3.93 14.55 0.03
CA GLU A 72 -3.50 15.69 -0.79
C GLU A 72 -4.52 16.83 -0.79
N ARG A 73 -5.82 16.51 -0.77
CA ARG A 73 -6.91 17.50 -0.65
C ARG A 73 -7.14 18.01 0.77
N HIS A 74 -6.31 17.59 1.74
CA HIS A 74 -6.47 17.89 3.17
C HIS A 74 -7.78 17.36 3.79
N GLU A 75 -8.37 16.32 3.19
CA GLU A 75 -9.57 15.62 3.66
C GLU A 75 -9.17 14.50 4.65
N TYR A 76 -8.57 14.90 5.77
CA TYR A 76 -7.91 13.96 6.70
C TYR A 76 -8.83 12.88 7.25
N GLY A 77 -10.10 13.20 7.52
CA GLY A 77 -11.10 12.23 7.99
C GLY A 77 -11.32 11.11 6.97
N GLN A 78 -11.59 11.48 5.71
CA GLN A 78 -11.76 10.50 4.63
C GLN A 78 -10.49 9.67 4.40
N SER A 79 -9.33 10.33 4.39
CA SER A 79 -8.04 9.64 4.26
C SER A 79 -7.84 8.58 5.35
N ALA A 80 -8.13 8.96 6.61
CA ALA A 80 -8.04 8.06 7.75
C ALA A 80 -9.05 6.92 7.68
N ASP A 81 -10.31 7.19 7.32
CA ASP A 81 -11.36 6.18 7.22
C ASP A 81 -11.03 5.11 6.17
N VAL A 82 -10.61 5.53 4.98
CA VAL A 82 -10.21 4.61 3.91
C VAL A 82 -8.99 3.79 4.31
N TYR A 83 -7.95 4.44 4.86
CA TYR A 83 -6.74 3.75 5.32
C TYR A 83 -7.05 2.74 6.44
N GLN A 84 -7.92 3.10 7.40
CA GLN A 84 -8.33 2.21 8.47
C GLN A 84 -9.11 1.00 7.97
N GLY A 85 -9.92 1.17 6.92
CA GLY A 85 -10.58 0.06 6.23
C GLY A 85 -9.58 -0.97 5.69
N VAL A 86 -8.52 -0.50 5.02
CA VAL A 86 -7.42 -1.36 4.55
C VAL A 86 -6.77 -2.09 5.72
N LEU A 87 -6.39 -1.38 6.79
CA LEU A 87 -5.76 -1.99 7.97
C LEU A 87 -6.64 -3.05 8.63
N THR A 88 -7.95 -2.79 8.72
CA THR A 88 -8.90 -3.73 9.34
C THR A 88 -8.96 -5.04 8.58
N ARG A 89 -9.09 -4.98 7.24
CA ARG A 89 -9.10 -6.21 6.41
C ARG A 89 -7.81 -7.00 6.55
N TRP A 90 -6.65 -6.34 6.50
CA TRP A 90 -5.37 -7.01 6.63
C TRP A 90 -5.10 -7.56 8.04
N ALA A 91 -5.67 -6.94 9.08
CA ALA A 91 -5.60 -7.48 10.44
C ALA A 91 -6.31 -8.85 10.55
N GLU A 92 -7.41 -9.07 9.81
CA GLU A 92 -8.10 -10.35 9.77
C GLU A 92 -7.24 -11.43 9.10
N VAL A 93 -6.61 -11.11 7.96
CA VAL A 93 -5.68 -12.02 7.27
C VAL A 93 -4.52 -12.41 8.18
N ARG A 94 -3.90 -11.41 8.83
CA ARG A 94 -2.80 -11.64 9.77
C ARG A 94 -3.20 -12.45 11.00
N SER A 95 -4.44 -12.30 11.46
CA SER A 95 -4.97 -13.11 12.56
C SER A 95 -5.02 -14.59 12.19
N ARG A 96 -5.42 -14.91 10.95
CA ARG A 96 -5.45 -16.29 10.45
C ARG A 96 -4.04 -16.88 10.35
N GLU A 97 -3.08 -16.09 9.89
CA GLU A 97 -1.66 -16.46 9.84
C GLU A 97 -1.13 -16.88 11.23
N ILE A 98 -1.37 -16.06 12.25
CA ILE A 98 -0.85 -16.31 13.62
C ILE A 98 -1.50 -17.54 14.28
N MET A 99 -2.73 -17.90 13.87
CA MET A 99 -3.50 -18.99 14.46
C MET A 99 -3.26 -20.36 13.79
N ASN A 100 -2.43 -20.41 12.75
CA ASN A 100 -2.01 -21.63 12.05
C ASN A 100 -0.67 -22.14 12.59
#